data_AF-A0A257GAH2-F1
#
_entry.id   AF-A0A257GAH2-F1
#
_cell.length_a   1.000
_cell.length_b   1.000
_cell.length_c   1.000
_cell.angle_alpha   90.00
_cell.angle_beta   90.00
_cell.angle_gamma   90.00
#
_symmetry.space_group_name_H-M   'P 1'
#
loop_
_entity.id
_entity.type
_entity.pdbx_description
1 polymer ?
#
loop_
_entity_poly.entity_id
_entity_poly.type
_entity_poly.pdbx_seq_one_letter_code
_entity_poly.pdbx_strand_id
1 'polypeptide(L)' 'MAFKTLQTRTEPVTLEAMAERLAARKAELGEIEVPRNSGTRRTASKRALLAEIEKLGGDW' A
#
# COMPACT_ATOMS: atom_id res chain seq x y z
N MET A 1 10.55 18.98 23.88
CA MET A 1 10.20 17.55 23.91
C MET A 1 11.00 16.85 22.82
N ALA A 2 12.00 16.04 23.17
CA ALA A 2 12.76 15.28 22.18
C ALA A 2 12.00 13.99 21.82
N PHE A 3 11.59 13.83 20.57
CA PHE A 3 11.02 12.57 20.08
C PHE A 3 12.12 11.50 20.06
N LYS A 4 11.85 10.31 20.60
CA LYS A 4 12.73 9.14 20.44
C LYS A 4 12.72 8.72 18.97
N THR A 5 13.84 8.91 18.28
CA THR A 5 14.08 8.24 16.99
C THR A 5 14.26 6.76 17.24
N LEU A 6 13.27 5.95 16.86
CA LEU A 6 13.41 4.51 16.83
C LEU A 6 14.43 4.15 15.75
N GLN A 7 15.63 3.73 16.15
CA GLN A 7 16.59 3.19 15.21
C GLN A 7 16.15 1.80 14.78
N THR A 8 15.95 1.62 13.48
CA THR A 8 15.66 0.32 12.89
C THR A 8 16.91 -0.55 13.02
N ARG A 9 16.75 -1.78 13.53
CA ARG A 9 17.85 -2.76 13.66
C ARG A 9 18.25 -3.41 12.33
N THR A 10 17.50 -3.13 11.27
CA THR A 10 17.63 -3.78 9.97
C THR A 10 18.39 -2.88 9.01
N GLU A 11 19.28 -3.47 8.22
CA GLU A 11 19.99 -2.76 7.17
C GLU A 11 19.01 -2.23 6.09
N PRO A 12 19.24 -1.02 5.57
CA PRO A 12 18.46 -0.50 4.47
C PRO A 12 18.65 -1.37 3.21
N VAL A 13 17.57 -1.54 2.44
CA VAL A 13 17.58 -2.28 1.18
C VAL A 13 17.35 -1.28 0.05
N THR A 14 17.98 -1.48 -1.10
CA THR A 14 17.73 -0.64 -2.28
C THR A 14 16.34 -0.91 -2.87
N LEU A 15 15.86 0.00 -3.70
CA LEU A 15 14.54 -0.16 -4.33
C LEU A 15 14.52 -1.36 -5.29
N GLU A 16 15.63 -1.64 -5.97
CA GLU A 16 15.79 -2.76 -6.89
C GLU A 16 15.71 -4.09 -6.14
N ALA A 17 16.51 -4.23 -5.07
CA ALA A 17 16.51 -5.42 -4.22
C ALA A 17 15.15 -5.64 -3.52
N MET A 18 14.43 -4.56 -3.20
CA MET A 18 13.06 -4.65 -2.70
C MET A 18 12.10 -5.17 -3.78
N ALA A 19 12.19 -4.67 -5.01
CA ALA A 19 11.34 -5.08 -6.13
C ALA A 19 11.51 -6.56 -6.47
N GLU A 20 12.75 -7.06 -6.50
CA GLU A 20 13.04 -8.49 -6.73
C GLU A 20 12.41 -9.39 -5.66
N ARG A 21 12.56 -9.01 -4.38
CA ARG A 21 11.95 -9.75 -3.27
C ARG A 21 10.43 -9.76 -3.35
N LEU A 22 9.81 -8.65 -3.75
CA LEU A 22 8.36 -8.56 -3.94
C LEU A 22 7.89 -9.45 -5.10
N ALA A 23 8.62 -9.46 -6.22
CA ALA A 23 8.29 -10.32 -7.36
C ALA A 23 8.37 -11.80 -6.99
N ALA A 24 9.43 -12.22 -6.30
CA ALA A 24 9.59 -13.57 -5.80
C ALA A 24 8.43 -13.99 -4.88
N ARG A 25 8.05 -13.10 -3.93
CA ARG A 25 6.92 -13.38 -3.02
C ARG A 25 5.57 -13.45 -3.71
N LYS A 26 5.32 -12.59 -4.70
CA LYS A 26 4.08 -12.65 -5.49
C LYS A 26 4.00 -13.95 -6.28
N ALA A 27 5.12 -14.43 -6.83
CA ALA A 27 5.17 -15.71 -7.53
C ALA A 27 4.93 -16.90 -6.60
N GLU A 28 5.47 -16.85 -5.37
CA GLU A 28 5.29 -17.89 -4.35
C GLU A 28 3.86 -17.94 -3.80
N LEU A 29 3.25 -16.79 -3.51
CA LEU A 29 1.95 -16.70 -2.84
C LEU A 29 0.77 -16.65 -3.81
N GLY A 30 1.01 -16.37 -5.09
CA GLY A 30 -0.05 -16.17 -6.08
C GLY A 30 -0.86 -14.90 -5.84
N GLU A 31 -2.11 -14.90 -6.30
CA GLU A 31 -3.03 -13.78 -6.13
C GLU A 31 -3.55 -13.76 -4.69
N ILE A 32 -3.11 -12.75 -3.93
CA ILE A 32 -3.56 -12.52 -2.55
C ILE A 32 -4.76 -11.59 -2.60
N GLU A 33 -5.95 -12.14 -2.38
CA GLU A 33 -7.15 -11.33 -2.16
C GLU A 33 -7.04 -10.66 -0.78
N VAL A 34 -6.50 -9.44 -0.76
CA VAL A 34 -6.44 -8.65 0.47
C VAL A 34 -7.83 -8.06 0.71
N PRO A 35 -8.54 -8.46 1.78
CA PRO A 35 -9.83 -7.88 2.08
C PRO A 35 -9.65 -6.39 2.31
N ARG A 36 -10.17 -5.58 1.40
CA ARG A 36 -10.15 -4.14 1.54
C ARG A 36 -11.08 -3.74 2.67
N ASN A 37 -10.64 -2.81 3.51
CA ASN A 37 -11.53 -2.17 4.47
C ASN A 37 -12.68 -1.52 3.71
N SER A 38 -13.89 -2.06 3.85
CA SER A 38 -15.12 -1.61 3.19
C SER A 38 -15.62 -0.26 3.70
N GLY A 39 -14.79 0.50 4.43
CA GLY A 39 -15.13 1.67 5.22
C GLY A 39 -16.24 2.50 4.59
N THR A 40 -17.44 2.35 5.15
CA THR A 40 -18.70 2.89 4.60
C THR A 40 -18.91 4.35 5.00
N ARG A 41 -18.18 4.83 6.01
CA ARG A 41 -18.18 6.23 6.44
C ARG A 41 -17.20 7.07 5.61
N ARG A 42 -17.48 7.21 4.31
CA ARG A 42 -16.76 8.16 3.43
C ARG A 42 -17.47 9.51 3.44
N THR A 43 -16.72 10.61 3.51
CA THR A 43 -17.27 11.96 3.27
C THR A 43 -17.67 12.12 1.81
N ALA A 44 -18.48 13.13 1.48
CA ALA A 44 -18.85 13.43 0.10
C ALA A 44 -17.61 13.73 -0.78
N SER A 45 -16.66 14.50 -0.25
CA SER A 45 -15.39 14.80 -0.92
C SER A 45 -14.57 13.54 -1.23
N LYS A 46 -14.50 12.60 -0.27
CA LYS A 46 -13.77 11.34 -0.47
C LYS A 46 -14.42 10.48 -1.55
N ARG A 47 -15.76 10.38 -1.59
CA ARG A 47 -16.47 9.64 -2.64
C ARG A 47 -16.21 10.22 -4.03
N ALA A 48 -16.26 11.55 -4.17
CA ALA A 48 -15.98 12.22 -5.43
C ALA A 48 -14.56 11.93 -5.94
N LEU A 49 -13.55 12.03 -5.05
CA LEU A 49 -12.17 11.70 -5.40
C LEU A 49 -12.02 10.26 -5.91
N LEU A 50 -12.63 9.30 -5.23
CA LEU A 50 -12.53 7.89 -5.61
C LEU A 50 -13.20 7.59 -6.95
N ALA A 51 -14.34 8.24 -7.22
CA ALA A 51 -15.00 8.13 -8.52
C ALA A 51 -14.11 8.66 -9.66
N GLU A 52 -13.33 9.73 -9.43
CA GLU A 52 -12.36 10.20 -10.42
C GLU A 52 -11.18 9.24 -10.59
N ILE A 53 -10.69 8.63 -9.50
CA ILE A 53 -9.64 7.60 -9.56
C ILE A 53 -10.11 6.38 -10.36
N GLU A 54 -11.35 5.94 -10.15
CA GLU A 54 -11.96 4.83 -10.87
C GLU A 54 -12.06 5.10 -12.38
N LYS A 55 -12.46 6.32 -12.77
CA LYS A 55 -12.49 6.74 -14.19
C LYS A 55 -11.11 6.69 -14.86
N LEU A 56 -10.04 6.90 -14.08
CA LEU A 56 -8.66 6.82 -14.56
C LEU A 56 -8.13 5.37 -14.59
N GLY A 57 -8.96 4.38 -14.26
CA GLY A 57 -8.58 2.97 -14.20
C GLY A 57 -7.82 2.59 -12.94
N GLY A 58 -7.79 3.47 -11.93
CA GLY A 58 -7.26 3.15 -10.61
C GLY A 58 -8.32 2.43 -9.76
N ASP A 59 -7.88 1.44 -9.00
CA ASP A 59 -8.75 0.69 -8.09
C ASP A 59 -8.32 0.94 -6.63
N TRP A 60 -9.16 1.67 -5.87
CA TRP A 60 -8.84 2.20 -4.53
C TRP A 60 -9.87 1.89 -3.43
#